data_AF-A0A6B3CJH7-F1
#
_entry.id   AF-A0A6B3CJH7-F1
#
_cell.length_a   1.000
_cell.length_b   1.000
_cell.length_c   1.000
_cell.angle_alpha   90.00
_cell.angle_beta   90.00
_cell.angle_gamma   90.00
#
_symmetry.space_group_name_H-M   'P 1'
#
loop_
_entity.id
_entity.type
_entity.pdbx_description
1 polymer ?
#
loop_
_entity_poly.entity_id
_entity_poly.type
_entity_poly.pdbx_seq_one_letter_code
_entity_poly.pdbx_strand_id
1 'polypeptide(L)' 'RYGAAPYPVGSNSRYEVAPLFYRMSGSNLDDAPELADWTVRINPMRAGADLVLDILRRSLADLYHRKDD' A
#
# COMPACT_ATOMS: atom_id res chain seq x y z
N ARG A 1 3.65 -4.11 -8.79
CA ARG A 1 3.67 -3.82 -10.24
C ARG A 1 4.13 -2.39 -10.56
N TYR A 2 3.69 -1.37 -9.82
CA TYR A 2 3.94 0.05 -10.16
C TYR A 2 5.00 0.77 -9.31
N GLY A 3 5.89 0.04 -8.64
CA GLY A 3 7.03 0.63 -7.91
C GLY A 3 6.84 0.87 -6.41
N ALA A 4 5.69 0.51 -5.84
CA ALA A 4 5.53 0.47 -4.38
C ALA A 4 6.23 -0.77 -3.75
N ALA A 5 6.82 -0.58 -2.57
CA ALA A 5 7.36 -1.66 -1.77
C ALA A 5 6.22 -2.41 -1.05
N PRO A 6 6.30 -3.75 -0.93
CA PRO A 6 5.24 -4.57 -0.33
C PRO A 6 5.42 -4.84 1.18
N TYR A 7 6.61 -4.65 1.73
CA TYR A 7 6.90 -4.86 3.15
C TYR A 7 7.93 -3.84 3.67
N PRO A 8 7.82 -3.42 4.94
CA PRO A 8 8.79 -2.52 5.54
C PRO A 8 10.12 -3.24 5.81
N VAL A 9 11.22 -2.48 5.80
CA VAL A 9 12.56 -2.93 6.19
C VAL A 9 12.86 -2.56 7.63
N GLY A 10 12.38 -1.40 8.11
CA GLY A 10 12.69 -0.92 9.46
C GLY A 10 11.82 0.23 9.96
N SER A 11 10.61 0.40 9.39
CA SER A 11 9.65 1.43 9.82
C SER A 11 10.22 2.86 9.77
N ASN A 12 10.52 3.33 8.56
CA ASN A 12 11.21 4.58 8.21
C ASN A 12 12.74 4.50 8.18
N SER A 13 13.26 3.35 7.76
CA SER A 13 14.68 3.14 7.46
C SER A 13 15.17 4.05 6.34
N ARG A 14 16.48 4.36 6.34
CA ARG A 14 17.15 5.08 5.24
C ARG A 14 17.06 4.38 3.89
N TYR A 15 16.77 3.08 3.89
CA TYR A 15 16.63 2.27 2.68
C TYR A 15 15.20 2.28 2.10
N GLU A 16 14.22 2.83 2.82
CA GLU A 16 12.83 2.90 2.38
C GLU A 16 12.58 4.20 1.60
N VAL A 17 12.98 4.21 0.33
CA VAL A 17 12.79 5.36 -0.57
C VAL A 17 11.44 5.29 -1.29
N ALA A 18 11.08 4.11 -1.79
CA ALA A 18 9.82 3.87 -2.48
C ALA A 18 8.62 3.94 -1.51
N PRO A 19 7.42 4.34 -1.98
CA PRO A 19 6.24 4.33 -1.14
C PRO A 19 5.86 2.89 -0.79
N LEU A 20 5.38 2.69 0.43
CA LEU A 20 5.00 1.37 0.96
C LEU A 20 3.49 1.19 0.89
N PHE A 21 3.04 0.09 0.30
CA PHE A 21 1.63 -0.31 0.23
C PHE A 21 1.52 -1.70 0.84
N TYR A 22 0.92 -1.80 2.02
CA TYR A 22 1.05 -2.99 2.87
C TYR A 22 -0.18 -3.21 3.76
N ARG A 23 -0.26 -4.39 4.38
CA ARG A 23 -1.39 -4.79 5.23
C ARG A 23 -1.43 -4.04 6.56
N MET A 24 -2.60 -4.03 7.19
CA MET A 24 -2.76 -3.58 8.57
C MET A 24 -1.85 -4.36 9.52
N SER A 25 -1.46 -3.72 10.63
CA SER A 25 -0.62 -4.39 11.63
C SER A 25 -1.45 -5.39 12.45
N GLY A 26 -0.80 -6.40 13.03
CA GLY A 26 -1.47 -7.40 13.86
C GLY A 26 -2.29 -6.77 14.99
N SER A 27 -1.70 -5.83 15.73
CA SER A 27 -2.42 -5.17 16.83
C SER A 27 -3.63 -4.37 16.38
N ASN A 28 -3.63 -3.80 15.17
CA ASN A 28 -4.84 -3.16 14.64
C ASN A 28 -5.93 -4.18 14.28
N LEU A 29 -5.53 -5.37 13.85
CA LEU A 29 -6.46 -6.45 13.50
C LEU A 29 -6.96 -7.21 14.72
N ASP A 30 -6.22 -7.21 15.83
CA ASP A 30 -6.68 -7.76 17.10
C ASP A 30 -7.90 -6.99 17.62
N ASP A 31 -7.89 -5.66 17.44
CA ASP A 31 -9.00 -4.77 17.82
C ASP A 31 -10.15 -4.78 16.80
N ALA A 32 -9.84 -4.94 15.51
CA ALA A 32 -10.80 -4.88 14.40
C ALA A 32 -10.43 -5.86 13.26
N PRO A 33 -10.74 -7.17 13.43
CA PRO A 33 -10.33 -8.22 12.49
C PRO A 33 -10.86 -8.03 11.07
N GLU A 34 -12.04 -7.44 10.92
CA GLU A 34 -12.71 -7.20 9.64
C GLU A 34 -11.96 -6.24 8.72
N LEU A 35 -11.05 -5.42 9.27
CA LEU A 35 -10.23 -4.51 8.48
C LEU A 35 -9.27 -5.25 7.55
N ALA A 36 -8.96 -6.52 7.84
CA ALA A 36 -8.07 -7.35 7.04
C ALA A 36 -8.57 -7.53 5.59
N ASP A 37 -9.88 -7.49 5.37
CA ASP A 37 -10.49 -7.81 4.08
C ASP A 37 -10.42 -6.66 3.07
N TRP A 38 -10.37 -5.42 3.54
CA TRP A 38 -10.55 -4.25 2.67
C TRP A 38 -9.58 -3.10 2.95
N THR A 39 -8.77 -3.16 4.00
CA THR A 39 -7.86 -2.07 4.36
C THR A 39 -6.45 -2.30 3.83
N VAL A 40 -5.87 -1.26 3.23
CA VAL A 40 -4.45 -1.18 2.90
C VAL A 40 -3.84 0.05 3.56
N ARG A 41 -2.64 -0.10 4.11
CA ARG A 41 -1.84 1.00 4.64
C ARG A 41 -0.92 1.54 3.56
N ILE A 42 -0.82 2.86 3.50
CA ILE A 42 0.07 3.55 2.58
C ILE A 42 0.99 4.45 3.40
N ASN A 43 2.31 4.27 3.24
CA ASN A 43 3.31 5.20 3.72
C ASN A 43 4.04 5.81 2.52
N PRO A 44 3.90 7.12 2.23
CA PRO A 44 4.59 7.78 1.13
C PRO A 44 6.12 7.67 1.17
N MET A 45 6.71 7.44 2.35
CA MET A 45 8.16 7.47 2.55
C MET A 45 8.79 8.77 2.01
N ARG A 46 9.69 8.67 1.02
CA ARG A 46 10.33 9.81 0.35
C ARG A 46 9.69 10.15 -0.99
N ALA A 47 8.60 9.48 -1.36
CA ALA A 47 7.88 9.77 -2.58
C ALA A 47 7.01 11.02 -2.43
N GLY A 48 6.84 11.74 -3.55
CA GLY A 48 5.83 12.80 -3.65
C GLY A 48 4.42 12.24 -3.67
N ALA A 49 3.44 13.04 -3.21
CA ALA A 49 2.04 12.64 -3.16
C ALA A 49 1.48 12.24 -4.53
N ASP A 50 1.89 12.92 -5.60
CA ASP A 50 1.44 12.63 -6.96
C ASP A 50 1.80 11.21 -7.41
N LEU A 51 3.01 10.76 -7.08
CA LEU A 51 3.45 9.39 -7.40
C LEU A 51 2.64 8.36 -6.62
N VAL A 52 2.37 8.61 -5.34
CA VAL A 52 1.55 7.72 -4.51
C VAL A 52 0.13 7.58 -5.09
N LEU A 53 -0.46 8.70 -5.49
CA LEU A 53 -1.79 8.72 -6.10
C LEU A 53 -1.82 8.06 -7.48
N ASP A 54 -0.78 8.25 -8.31
CA ASP A 54 -0.66 7.56 -9.61
C ASP A 54 -0.63 6.04 -9.43
N ILE A 55 0.21 5.54 -8.50
CA ILE A 55 0.32 4.12 -8.18
C ILE A 55 -1.03 3.57 -7.73
N LEU A 56 -1.74 4.26 -6.83
CA LEU A 56 -3.04 3.83 -6.33
C LEU A 56 -4.08 3.76 -7.46
N ARG A 57 -4.18 4.81 -8.28
CA ARG A 57 -5.14 4.87 -9.40
C ARG A 57 -4.89 3.77 -10.42
N ARG A 58 -3.64 3.53 -10.81
CA ARG A 58 -3.28 2.48 -11.76
C ARG A 58 -3.54 1.09 -11.20
N SER A 59 -3.31 0.88 -9.91
CA SER A 59 -3.61 -0.39 -9.24
C SER A 59 -5.10 -0.69 -9.22
N LEU A 60 -5.93 0.32 -8.94
CA LEU A 60 -7.39 0.18 -8.98
C LEU A 60 -7.90 -0.05 -10.40
N ALA A 61 -7.40 0.71 -11.38
CA ALA A 61 -7.79 0.54 -12.78
C ALA A 61 -7.49 -0.88 -13.30
N ASP A 62 -6.30 -1.42 -13.01
CA ASP A 62 -5.93 -2.80 -13.38
C ASP A 62 -6.81 -3.84 -12.67
N LEU A 63 -7.15 -3.61 -11.40
CA LEU A 63 -8.05 -4.49 -10.63
C LEU A 63 -9.47 -4.53 -11.22
N TYR A 64 -10.03 -3.38 -11.57
CA TYR A 64 -11.38 -3.30 -12.12
C TYR A 64 -11.42 -3.79 -13.57
N HIS A 65 -10.40 -3.51 -14.39
CA HIS A 65 -10.33 -4.05 -15.74
C HIS A 65 -10.32 -5.58 -15.73
N ARG A 66 -9.54 -6.21 -14.83
CA ARG A 66 -9.52 -7.67 -14.65
C ARG A 66 -10.84 -8.28 -14.16
N LYS A 67 -11.79 -7.49 -13.65
CA LYS A 67 -13.10 -7.99 -13.24
C LYS A 67 -14.09 -8.05 -14.40
N ASP A 68 -13.82 -7.31 -15.47
CA ASP A 68 -14.68 -7.22 -16.65
C ASP A 68 -14.30 -8.25 -17.74
N ASP A 69 -13.16 -8.94 -17.58
CA ASP A 69 -12.68 -10.09 -18.36
C ASP A 69 -13.17 -11.43 -17.77
#